data_AF-A0A5C6MFL3-F1
#
_entry.id   AF-A0A5C6MFL3-F1
#
_cell.length_a   1.000
_cell.length_b   1.000
_cell.length_c   1.000
_cell.angle_alpha   90.00
_cell.angle_beta   90.00
_cell.angle_gamma   90.00
#
_symmetry.space_group_name_H-M   'P 1'
#
loop_
_entity.id
_entity.type
_entity.pdbx_description
1 polymer ?
#
loop_
_entity_poly.entity_id
_entity_poly.type
_entity_poly.pdbx_seq_one_letter_code
_entity_poly.pdbx_strand_id
1 'polypeptide(L)'
;MQPFTPAALCFLCSGLVVIETQLTQDQISVTSRAGKIASISCGGINECGSNVYWYQKKESGTFERLLNIVKSSSQITRYSHAEKDDFSARIQQNN
;
A
#
# COMPACT_ATOMS: atom_id res chain seq x y z
N MET A 1 -40.30 12.30 -44.40
CA MET A 1 -39.19 12.46 -43.43
C MET A 1 -39.76 12.17 -42.06
N GLN A 2 -39.47 10.99 -41.52
CA GLN A 2 -40.00 10.50 -40.26
C GLN A 2 -38.91 10.68 -39.20
N PRO A 3 -39.14 11.39 -38.09
CA PRO A 3 -38.10 11.60 -37.09
C PRO A 3 -37.99 10.35 -36.20
N PHE A 4 -36.82 9.73 -36.17
CA PHE A 4 -36.44 8.78 -35.13
C PHE A 4 -36.07 9.58 -33.89
N THR A 5 -36.89 9.54 -32.84
CA THR A 5 -36.48 9.95 -31.49
C THR A 5 -35.60 8.84 -30.90
N PRO A 6 -34.34 9.11 -30.50
CA PRO A 6 -33.52 8.10 -29.86
C PRO A 6 -34.13 7.73 -28.51
N ALA A 7 -34.45 6.46 -28.31
CA ALA A 7 -34.78 5.93 -27.00
C ALA A 7 -33.62 6.26 -26.05
N ALA A 8 -33.91 7.00 -24.99
CA ALA A 8 -32.97 7.25 -23.91
C ALA A 8 -32.63 5.89 -23.28
N LEU A 9 -31.46 5.36 -23.62
CA LEU A 9 -30.91 4.16 -23.03
C LEU A 9 -30.42 4.54 -21.63
N CYS A 10 -31.31 4.43 -20.63
CA CYS A 10 -30.94 4.60 -19.23
C CYS A 10 -30.01 3.44 -18.83
N PHE A 11 -28.71 3.63 -19.02
CA PHE A 11 -27.69 2.84 -18.37
C PHE A 11 -27.76 3.15 -16.88
N LEU A 12 -28.54 2.36 -16.14
CA LEU A 12 -28.36 2.21 -14.71
C LEU A 12 -27.02 1.50 -14.53
N CYS A 13 -25.94 2.27 -14.50
CA CYS A 13 -24.65 1.80 -14.03
C CYS A 13 -24.85 1.40 -12.57
N SER A 14 -25.12 0.12 -12.33
CA SER A 14 -24.97 -0.49 -11.02
C SER A 14 -23.49 -0.36 -10.65
N GLY A 15 -23.15 0.74 -9.97
CA GLY A 15 -21.82 0.97 -9.45
C GLY A 15 -21.50 -0.12 -8.45
N LEU A 16 -20.63 -1.06 -8.84
CA LEU A 16 -20.10 -2.05 -7.92
C LEU A 16 -19.20 -1.29 -6.95
N VAL A 17 -19.69 -1.05 -5.73
CA VAL A 17 -18.86 -0.51 -4.66
C VAL A 17 -17.99 -1.66 -4.16
N VAL A 18 -16.76 -1.73 -4.66
CA VAL A 18 -15.75 -2.61 -4.09
C VAL A 18 -15.24 -1.92 -2.82
N ILE A 19 -15.63 -2.45 -1.65
CA ILE A 19 -15.03 -2.04 -0.38
C ILE A 19 -13.68 -2.76 -0.31
N GLU A 20 -12.69 -2.23 -1.01
CA GLU A 20 -11.33 -2.69 -0.82
C GLU A 20 -10.85 -2.12 0.52
N THR A 21 -10.47 -2.98 1.46
CA THR A 21 -9.69 -2.60 2.65
C THR A 21 -8.29 -2.21 2.17
N GLN A 22 -8.18 -1.06 1.50
CA GLN A 22 -6.94 -0.67 0.82
C GLN A 22 -5.96 -0.14 1.86
N LEU A 23 -4.81 -0.81 1.95
CA LEU A 23 -3.62 -0.14 2.46
C LEU A 23 -3.34 1.06 1.56
N THR A 24 -3.35 2.26 2.14
CA THR A 24 -3.02 3.49 1.40
C THR A 24 -1.52 3.69 1.42
N GLN A 25 -0.89 3.84 0.26
CA GLN A 25 0.50 4.30 0.17
C GLN A 25 0.50 5.72 -0.41
N ASP A 26 0.65 6.73 0.45
CA ASP A 26 0.48 8.14 0.05
C ASP A 26 1.55 8.61 -0.93
N GLN A 27 2.72 7.95 -0.93
CA GLN A 27 3.87 8.33 -1.73
C GLN A 27 4.09 7.34 -2.87
N ILE A 28 3.83 7.80 -4.09
CA ILE A 28 3.98 7.01 -5.32
C ILE A 28 5.46 6.86 -5.71
N SER A 29 6.31 7.83 -5.33
CA SER A 29 7.76 7.74 -5.52
C SER A 29 8.50 8.58 -4.49
N VAL A 30 9.68 8.11 -4.08
CA VAL A 30 10.59 8.83 -3.19
C VAL A 30 11.97 8.81 -3.81
N THR A 31 12.58 9.98 -3.97
CA THR A 31 13.97 10.12 -4.40
C THR A 31 14.77 10.76 -3.28
N SER A 32 15.90 10.15 -2.92
CA SER A 32 16.83 10.67 -1.93
C SER A 32 18.25 10.55 -2.42
N ARG A 33 19.16 11.37 -1.87
CA ARG A 33 20.59 11.30 -2.21
C ARG A 33 21.22 10.07 -1.55
N ALA A 34 22.25 9.50 -2.17
CA ALA A 34 23.01 8.39 -1.58
C ALA A 34 23.51 8.74 -0.16
N GLY A 35 23.35 7.80 0.78
CA GLY A 35 23.69 8.00 2.19
C GLY A 35 22.69 8.84 3.00
N LYS A 36 21.56 9.25 2.39
CA LYS A 36 20.43 9.86 3.11
C LYS A 36 19.30 8.85 3.25
N ILE A 37 18.50 9.05 4.30
CA ILE A 37 17.32 8.23 4.56
C ILE A 37 16.21 8.62 3.58
N ALA A 38 15.56 7.62 3.00
CA ALA A 38 14.28 7.76 2.34
C ALA A 38 13.21 7.13 3.25
N SER A 39 12.01 7.72 3.28
CA SER A 39 10.91 7.21 4.10
C SER A 39 9.66 7.14 3.26
N ILE A 40 8.94 6.02 3.35
CA ILE A 40 7.65 5.77 2.73
C ILE A 40 6.62 5.48 3.83
N SER A 41 5.37 5.88 3.60
CA SER A 41 4.26 5.66 4.53
C SER A 41 3.28 4.61 4.01
N CYS A 42 2.61 3.94 4.94
CA CYS A 42 1.49 3.05 4.67
C CYS A 42 0.39 3.33 5.71
N GLY A 43 -0.76 3.80 5.25
CA GLY A 43 -1.98 4.05 6.02
C GLY A 43 -2.97 2.89 5.95
N GLY A 44 -4.10 3.02 6.62
CA GLY A 44 -5.15 1.98 6.62
C GLY A 44 -4.81 0.73 7.45
N ILE A 45 -3.69 0.73 8.17
CA ILE A 45 -3.22 -0.45 8.91
C ILE A 45 -4.17 -0.90 10.04
N ASN A 46 -5.12 -0.06 10.46
CA ASN A 46 -6.13 -0.41 11.46
C ASN A 46 -7.03 -1.57 11.01
N GLU A 47 -7.31 -1.65 9.71
CA GLU A 47 -8.13 -2.71 9.10
C GLU A 47 -7.36 -4.01 8.88
N CYS A 48 -6.02 -3.98 8.94
CA CYS A 48 -5.20 -5.18 8.91
C CYS A 48 -5.37 -6.00 10.19
N GLY A 49 -5.00 -7.29 10.12
CA GLY A 49 -4.94 -8.18 11.30
C GLY A 49 -3.88 -7.77 12.33
N SER A 50 -3.15 -8.74 12.87
CA SER A 50 -2.17 -8.47 13.95
C SER A 50 -0.82 -7.96 13.46
N ASN A 51 -0.53 -8.08 12.17
CA ASN A 51 0.78 -7.84 11.59
C ASN A 51 0.71 -6.91 10.36
N VAL A 52 1.76 -6.15 10.14
CA VAL A 52 2.01 -5.37 8.92
C VAL A 52 3.32 -5.83 8.31
N TYR A 53 3.32 -6.11 7.01
CA TYR A 53 4.48 -6.60 6.29
C TYR A 53 4.97 -5.58 5.28
N TRP A 54 6.27 -5.38 5.20
CA TRP A 54 6.91 -4.60 4.13
C TRP A 54 7.62 -5.53 3.16
N TYR A 55 7.36 -5.33 1.88
CA TYR A 55 8.00 -6.04 0.78
C TYR A 55 8.72 -5.06 -0.14
N GLN A 56 9.81 -5.52 -0.74
CA GLN A 56 10.50 -4.81 -1.83
C GLN A 56 10.41 -5.65 -3.09
N LYS A 57 10.19 -4.97 -4.22
CA LYS A 57 10.39 -5.54 -5.55
C LYS A 57 11.29 -4.59 -6.33
N LYS A 58 12.40 -5.12 -6.85
CA LYS A 58 13.27 -4.41 -7.81
C LYS A 58 12.68 -4.56 -9.22
N GLU A 59 13.05 -3.68 -10.16
CA GLU A 59 12.43 -3.61 -11.51
C GLU A 59 12.28 -4.97 -12.20
N SER A 60 13.31 -5.83 -12.13
CA SER A 60 13.33 -7.16 -12.75
C SER A 60 13.22 -8.33 -11.75
N GLY A 61 12.70 -8.10 -10.55
CA GLY A 61 12.70 -9.07 -9.45
C GLY A 61 11.34 -9.60 -9.01
N THR A 62 11.35 -10.52 -8.05
CA THR A 62 10.17 -10.93 -7.28
C THR A 62 10.04 -10.08 -6.02
N PHE A 63 8.90 -10.20 -5.32
CA PHE A 63 8.75 -9.56 -4.02
C PHE A 63 9.56 -10.31 -2.96
N GLU A 64 10.37 -9.56 -2.24
CA GLU A 64 11.13 -10.02 -1.09
C GLU A 64 10.57 -9.39 0.17
N ARG A 65 10.33 -10.20 1.20
CA ARG A 65 9.83 -9.71 2.48
C ARG A 65 10.97 -9.10 3.28
N LEU A 66 10.85 -7.82 3.63
CA LEU A 66 11.86 -7.10 4.41
C LEU A 66 11.55 -7.15 5.91
N LEU A 67 10.33 -6.75 6.28
CA LEU A 67 9.94 -6.55 7.68
C LEU A 67 8.60 -7.20 8.00
N ASN A 68 8.46 -7.70 9.23
CA ASN A 68 7.18 -7.91 9.89
C ASN A 68 7.08 -7.01 11.11
N ILE A 69 5.94 -6.34 11.28
CA ILE A 69 5.67 -5.46 12.41
C ILE A 69 4.42 -5.97 13.13
N VAL A 70 4.57 -6.36 14.39
CA VAL A 70 3.43 -6.72 15.24
C VAL A 70 2.74 -5.44 15.69
N LYS A 71 1.47 -5.25 15.32
CA LYS A 71 0.74 -3.99 15.57
C LYS A 71 0.60 -3.63 17.05
N SER A 72 0.36 -4.62 17.90
CA SER A 72 0.10 -4.40 19.32
C SER A 72 1.35 -4.00 20.12
N SER A 73 2.51 -4.54 19.77
CA SER A 73 3.77 -4.30 20.49
C SER A 73 4.75 -3.41 19.74
N SER A 74 4.46 -3.07 18.48
CA SER A 74 5.40 -2.43 17.54
C SER A 74 6.72 -3.19 17.39
N GLN A 75 6.76 -4.49 17.71
CA GLN A 75 7.94 -5.33 17.55
C GLN A 75 8.24 -5.52 16.06
N ILE A 76 9.51 -5.34 15.68
CA ILE A 76 9.96 -5.45 14.29
C ILE A 76 10.86 -6.66 14.14
N THR A 77 10.46 -7.57 13.26
CA THR A 77 11.29 -8.69 12.81
C THR A 77 11.83 -8.38 11.42
N ARG A 78 13.15 -8.43 11.27
CA ARG A 78 13.84 -8.33 9.98
C ARG A 78 14.04 -9.73 9.41
N TYR A 79 13.71 -9.91 8.14
CA TYR A 79 13.95 -11.18 7.44
C TYR A 79 15.37 -11.22 6.87
N SER A 80 15.82 -12.41 6.48
CA SER A 80 17.11 -12.63 5.82
C SER A 80 17.15 -11.93 4.46
N HIS A 81 17.55 -10.67 4.46
CA HIS A 81 17.79 -9.83 3.30
C HIS A 81 19.21 -9.28 3.40
N ALA A 82 19.91 -9.13 2.26
CA ALA A 82 21.31 -8.69 2.26
C ALA A 82 21.50 -7.33 2.96
N GLU A 83 20.54 -6.43 2.77
CA GLU A 83 20.51 -5.07 3.31
C GLU A 83 19.59 -4.96 4.55
N LYS A 84 19.35 -6.07 5.28
CA LYS A 84 18.35 -6.10 6.38
C LYS A 84 18.54 -4.99 7.43
N ASP A 85 19.78 -4.61 7.69
CA ASP A 85 20.15 -3.64 8.72
C ASP A 85 19.93 -2.19 8.26
N ASP A 86 19.76 -1.97 6.95
CA ASP A 86 19.45 -0.65 6.37
C ASP A 86 17.97 -0.28 6.50
N PHE A 87 17.11 -1.25 6.85
CA PHE A 87 15.67 -1.03 6.99
C PHE A 87 15.26 -0.86 8.45
N SER A 88 14.40 0.14 8.66
CA SER A 88 13.69 0.37 9.93
C SER A 88 12.26 0.81 9.63
N ALA A 89 11.38 0.62 10.60
CA ALA A 89 9.99 1.06 10.52
C ALA A 89 9.52 1.50 11.91
N ARG A 90 8.38 2.18 11.96
CA ARG A 90 7.65 2.46 13.19
C ARG A 90 6.17 2.54 12.86
N ILE A 91 5.32 2.12 13.80
CA ILE A 91 3.89 2.41 13.70
C ILE A 91 3.67 3.82 14.23
N GLN A 92 3.02 4.64 13.43
CA GLN A 92 2.61 5.98 13.82
C GLN A 92 1.09 5.99 13.92
N GLN A 93 0.58 6.12 15.15
CA GLN A 93 -0.83 6.37 15.40
C GLN A 93 -1.03 7.87 15.42
N ASN A 94 -1.83 8.39 14.49
CA ASN A 94 -2.34 9.75 14.61
C ASN A 94 -3.47 9.68 15.64
N ASN A 95 -3.24 10.27 16.83
CA ASN A 95 -4.29 10.53 17.80
C ASN A 95 -5.25 11.59 17.30
#